data_AF-A0A0N5D012-F1
#
_entry.id   AF-A0A0N5D012-F1
#
_cell.length_a   1.000
_cell.length_b   1.000
_cell.length_c   1.000
_cell.angle_alpha   90.00
_cell.angle_beta   90.00
_cell.angle_gamma   90.00
#
_symmetry.space_group_name_H-M   'P 1'
#
loop_
_entity.id
_entity.type
_entity.pdbx_description
1 polymer ?
#
loop_
_entity_poly.entity_id
_entity_poly.type
_entity_poly.pdbx_seq_one_letter_code
_entity_poly.pdbx_strand_id
1 'polypeptide(L)'
;MLAIITILLLQLYLHSHVRLFSQLQLLTVSICTFQSINYSSERRKKNAFKTSLCRSFREGLACPYGDECVFAHGEDELRLPPQVAHPKYKTQLCNKFSVWNYCPYGARCQYIHQHFSLFHFVVASSSSSLSWKQK
;
A
#
# COMPACT_ATOMS: atom_id res chain seq x y z
N MET A 1 38.90 -35.64 -38.45
CA MET A 1 39.23 -35.38 -37.03
C MET A 1 39.18 -33.90 -36.66
N LEU A 2 39.93 -33.02 -37.33
CA LEU A 2 39.92 -31.57 -37.01
C LEU A 2 38.54 -30.89 -37.17
N ALA A 3 37.77 -31.23 -38.20
CA ALA A 3 36.42 -30.70 -38.41
C ALA A 3 35.40 -31.10 -37.32
N ILE A 4 35.57 -32.28 -36.71
CA ILE A 4 34.69 -32.73 -35.63
C ILE A 4 35.03 -31.97 -34.34
N ILE A 5 36.33 -31.75 -34.09
CA ILE A 5 36.80 -30.99 -32.94
C ILE A 5 36.32 -29.54 -33.02
N THR A 6 36.40 -28.89 -34.19
CA THR A 6 35.91 -27.50 -34.35
C THR A 6 34.39 -27.40 -34.18
N ILE A 7 33.61 -28.37 -34.67
CA ILE A 7 32.16 -28.41 -34.47
C ILE A 7 31.82 -28.59 -32.98
N LEU A 8 32.49 -29.51 -32.28
CA LEU A 8 32.24 -29.75 -30.86
C LEU A 8 32.62 -28.52 -30.01
N LEU A 9 33.74 -27.86 -30.32
CA LEU A 9 34.14 -26.62 -29.64
C LEU A 9 33.13 -25.48 -29.89
N LEU A 10 32.63 -25.35 -31.12
CA LEU A 10 31.61 -24.35 -31.45
C LEU A 10 30.28 -24.63 -30.74
N GLN A 11 29.84 -25.89 -30.69
CA GLN A 11 28.62 -26.30 -29.96
C GLN A 11 28.74 -26.05 -28.46
N LEU A 12 29.89 -26.35 -27.86
CA LEU A 12 30.17 -26.06 -26.44
C LEU A 12 30.23 -24.54 -26.17
N TYR A 13 30.79 -23.75 -27.09
CA TYR A 13 30.80 -22.29 -27.01
C TYR A 13 29.39 -21.69 -27.12
N LEU A 14 28.57 -22.14 -28.08
CA LEU A 14 27.18 -21.68 -28.21
C LEU A 14 26.35 -22.07 -26.98
N HIS A 15 26.47 -23.30 -26.48
CA HIS A 15 25.71 -23.77 -25.31
C HIS A 15 26.10 -23.00 -24.04
N SER A 16 27.39 -22.71 -23.85
CA SER A 16 27.87 -21.90 -22.73
C SER A 16 27.44 -20.43 -22.84
N HIS A 17 27.48 -19.83 -24.03
CA HIS A 17 27.00 -18.46 -24.27
C HIS A 17 25.49 -18.31 -24.05
N VAL A 18 24.68 -19.29 -24.50
CA VAL A 18 23.22 -19.32 -24.25
C VAL A 18 22.91 -19.47 -22.76
N ARG A 19 23.70 -20.26 -22.00
CA ARG A 19 23.57 -20.37 -20.54
C ARG A 19 23.93 -19.07 -19.80
N LEU A 20 25.00 -18.39 -20.21
CA LEU A 20 25.39 -17.11 -19.61
C LEU A 20 24.37 -16.00 -19.91
N PHE A 21 23.84 -15.95 -21.14
CA PHE A 21 22.80 -15.00 -21.53
C PHE A 21 21.49 -15.20 -20.74
N SER A 22 21.05 -16.46 -20.57
CA SER A 22 19.85 -16.77 -19.77
C SER A 22 20.03 -16.48 -18.27
N GLN A 23 21.22 -16.69 -17.69
CA GLN A 23 21.51 -16.29 -16.31
C GLN A 23 21.51 -14.76 -16.11
N LEU A 24 22.09 -14.00 -17.05
CA LEU A 24 22.06 -12.54 -17.04
C LEU A 24 20.63 -11.98 -17.17
N GLN A 25 19.77 -12.61 -17.97
CA GLN A 25 18.35 -12.23 -18.08
C GLN A 25 17.57 -12.46 -16.78
N LEU A 26 17.81 -13.57 -16.07
CA LEU A 26 17.15 -13.82 -14.78
C LEU A 26 17.63 -12.85 -13.69
N LEU A 27 18.92 -12.48 -13.70
CA LEU A 27 19.48 -11.46 -12.79
C LEU A 27 18.89 -10.07 -13.06
N THR A 28 18.75 -9.66 -14.32
CA THR A 28 18.11 -8.37 -14.65
C THR A 28 16.62 -8.36 -14.27
N VAL A 29 15.89 -9.46 -14.48
CA VAL A 29 14.51 -9.60 -13.98
C VAL A 29 14.46 -9.52 -12.45
N SER A 30 15.39 -10.16 -11.73
CA SER A 30 15.48 -10.12 -10.26
C SER A 30 15.77 -8.71 -9.73
N ILE A 31 16.67 -7.97 -10.39
CA ILE A 31 16.99 -6.59 -10.01
C ILE A 31 15.83 -5.63 -10.35
N CYS A 32 15.22 -5.76 -11.52
CA CYS A 32 14.06 -4.95 -11.92
C CYS A 32 12.83 -5.19 -11.04
N THR A 33 12.59 -6.45 -10.62
CA THR A 33 11.53 -6.79 -9.67
C THR A 33 11.85 -6.27 -8.27
N PHE A 34 13.10 -6.38 -7.80
CA PHE A 34 13.53 -5.80 -6.53
C PHE A 34 13.40 -4.27 -6.49
N GLN A 35 13.85 -3.58 -7.55
CA GLN A 35 13.78 -2.13 -7.67
C GLN A 35 12.34 -1.63 -7.78
N SER A 36 11.47 -2.33 -8.51
CA SER A 36 10.04 -1.98 -8.58
C SER A 36 9.30 -2.22 -7.27
N ILE A 37 9.63 -3.28 -6.51
CA ILE A 37 9.10 -3.51 -5.16
C ILE A 37 9.52 -2.36 -4.23
N ASN A 38 10.80 -1.98 -4.22
CA ASN A 38 11.32 -0.86 -3.42
C ASN A 38 10.68 0.48 -3.82
N TYR A 39 10.51 0.73 -5.12
CA TYR A 39 9.82 1.93 -5.59
C TYR A 39 8.36 1.99 -5.09
N SER A 40 7.65 0.86 -5.13
CA SER A 40 6.26 0.78 -4.70
C SER A 40 6.08 0.96 -3.18
N SER A 41 7.04 0.53 -2.37
CA SER A 41 6.99 0.65 -0.91
C SER A 41 7.28 2.08 -0.46
N GLU A 42 8.29 2.72 -1.03
CA GLU A 42 8.62 4.12 -0.74
C GLU A 42 7.52 5.07 -1.18
N ARG A 43 6.90 4.83 -2.35
CA ARG A 43 5.72 5.60 -2.77
C ARG A 43 4.57 5.45 -1.78
N ARG A 44 4.32 4.24 -1.25
CA ARG A 44 3.28 4.00 -0.24
C ARG A 44 3.59 4.74 1.07
N LYS A 45 4.83 4.73 1.53
CA LYS A 45 5.26 5.49 2.74
C LYS A 45 5.04 6.98 2.56
N LYS A 46 5.52 7.54 1.44
CA LYS A 46 5.32 8.96 1.09
C LYS A 46 3.84 9.33 1.02
N ASN A 47 3.02 8.49 0.39
CA ASN A 47 1.58 8.73 0.27
C ASN A 47 0.83 8.58 1.60
N ALA A 48 1.39 7.89 2.60
CA ALA A 48 0.77 7.72 3.92
C ALA A 48 1.24 8.79 4.92
N PHE A 49 2.35 9.47 4.65
CA PHE A 49 2.94 10.46 5.55
C PHE A 49 2.00 11.64 5.81
N LYS A 50 1.73 11.88 7.11
CA LYS A 50 0.82 12.90 7.63
C LYS A 50 -0.57 12.88 7.00
N THR A 51 -1.08 11.71 6.60
CA THR A 51 -2.46 11.57 6.07
C THR A 51 -3.53 11.32 7.13
N SER A 52 -3.13 11.23 8.40
CA SER A 52 -4.05 11.11 9.53
C SER A 52 -3.49 11.86 10.74
N LEU A 53 -4.39 12.39 11.57
CA LEU A 53 -4.04 13.15 12.77
C LEU A 53 -3.36 12.28 13.81
N CYS A 54 -2.34 12.82 14.46
CA CYS A 54 -1.67 12.22 15.60
C CYS A 54 -2.62 12.16 16.79
N ARG A 55 -2.77 10.97 17.38
CA ARG A 55 -3.69 10.76 18.50
C ARG A 55 -3.27 11.53 19.75
N SER A 56 -2.00 11.42 20.15
CA SER A 56 -1.47 12.10 21.34
C SER A 56 -1.60 13.61 21.22
N PHE A 57 -1.19 14.17 20.08
CA PHE A 57 -1.30 15.61 19.83
C PHE A 57 -2.75 16.09 19.86
N ARG A 58 -3.67 15.34 19.22
CA ARG A 58 -5.10 15.65 19.23
C ARG A 58 -5.72 15.59 20.64
N GLU A 59 -5.22 14.71 21.49
CA GLU A 59 -5.63 14.59 22.90
C GLU A 59 -4.96 15.66 23.80
N GLY A 60 -4.15 16.57 23.22
CA GLY A 60 -3.43 17.61 23.96
C GLY A 60 -2.20 17.10 24.71
N LEU A 61 -1.77 15.87 24.43
CA LEU A 61 -0.60 15.24 25.04
C LEU A 61 0.65 15.51 24.19
N ALA A 62 1.81 15.59 24.86
CA ALA A 62 3.09 15.65 24.17
C ALA A 62 3.29 14.40 23.30
N CYS A 63 3.59 14.59 22.02
CA CYS A 63 3.89 13.49 21.11
C CYS A 63 5.32 12.98 21.37
N PRO A 64 5.53 11.67 21.65
CA PRO A 64 6.87 11.14 21.91
C PRO A 64 7.78 11.17 20.68
N TYR A 65 7.21 11.34 19.49
CA TYR A 65 7.93 11.38 18.22
C TYR A 65 8.31 12.80 17.77
N GLY A 66 7.85 13.84 18.49
CA GLY A 66 8.12 15.24 18.12
C GLY A 66 7.83 15.51 16.63
N ASP A 67 8.73 16.23 15.98
CA ASP A 67 8.57 16.64 14.56
C ASP A 67 8.75 15.48 13.57
N GLU A 68 9.32 14.35 14.02
CA GLU A 68 9.45 13.12 13.22
C GLU A 68 8.16 12.30 13.20
N CYS A 69 7.07 12.79 13.82
CA CYS A 69 5.78 12.12 13.79
C CYS A 69 5.28 11.95 12.35
N VAL A 70 5.01 10.70 11.97
CA VAL A 70 4.42 10.36 10.67
C VAL A 70 2.94 10.71 10.57
N PHE A 71 2.32 11.11 11.68
CA PHE A 71 0.96 11.59 11.77
C PHE A 71 0.97 13.11 11.89
N ALA A 72 -0.11 13.76 11.45
CA ALA A 72 -0.20 15.22 11.45
C ALA A 72 -0.48 15.76 12.87
N HIS A 73 0.28 16.76 13.31
CA HIS A 73 0.05 17.51 14.56
C HIS A 73 -0.96 18.66 14.37
N GLY A 74 -1.92 18.53 13.48
CA GLY A 74 -2.88 19.58 13.19
C GLY A 74 -3.40 19.47 11.76
N GLU A 75 -4.37 20.31 11.45
CA GLU A 75 -4.95 20.38 10.11
C GLU A 75 -3.96 20.95 9.09
N ASP A 76 -3.10 21.86 9.54
CA ASP A 76 -2.05 22.48 8.71
C ASP A 76 -1.04 21.45 8.17
N GLU A 77 -0.80 20.38 8.94
CA GLU A 77 0.10 19.31 8.53
C GLU A 77 -0.62 18.14 7.85
N LEU A 78 -1.95 18.10 7.90
CA LEU A 78 -2.76 16.98 7.43
C LEU A 78 -2.83 16.97 5.90
N ARG A 79 -2.18 15.99 5.30
CA ARG A 79 -2.24 15.76 3.85
C ARG A 79 -3.50 15.00 3.50
N LEU A 80 -4.26 15.53 2.55
CA LEU A 80 -5.35 14.79 1.95
C LEU A 80 -4.77 13.53 1.26
N PRO A 81 -5.38 12.34 1.44
CA PRO A 81 -4.99 11.18 0.68
C PRO A 81 -5.13 11.48 -0.82
N PRO A 82 -4.35 10.80 -1.68
CA PRO A 82 -4.46 10.97 -3.12
C PRO A 82 -5.92 10.90 -3.56
N GLN A 83 -6.41 11.94 -4.24
CA GLN A 83 -7.84 12.09 -4.55
C GLN A 83 -8.39 10.95 -5.41
N VAL A 84 -7.52 10.24 -6.12
CA VAL A 84 -7.89 9.06 -6.89
C VAL A 84 -7.80 7.83 -6.00
N ALA A 85 -8.93 7.47 -5.38
CA ALA A 85 -9.07 6.16 -4.75
C ALA A 85 -8.80 5.07 -5.80
N HIS A 86 -8.09 4.01 -5.39
CA HIS A 86 -7.85 2.88 -6.28
C HIS A 86 -9.21 2.31 -6.76
N PRO A 87 -9.38 1.93 -8.05
CA PRO A 87 -10.67 1.48 -8.58
C PRO A 87 -11.33 0.31 -7.82
N LYS A 88 -10.54 -0.45 -7.07
CA LYS A 88 -11.02 -1.56 -6.22
C LYS A 88 -11.44 -1.16 -4.80
N TYR A 89 -11.27 0.10 -4.38
CA TYR A 89 -11.61 0.54 -3.03
C TYR A 89 -13.12 0.41 -2.79
N LYS A 90 -13.51 -0.23 -1.68
CA LYS A 90 -14.91 -0.48 -1.30
C LYS A 90 -15.76 -1.04 -2.43
N THR A 91 -15.21 -1.99 -3.20
CA THR A 91 -15.93 -2.71 -4.26
C THR A 91 -16.46 -4.08 -3.83
N GLN A 92 -15.90 -4.65 -2.77
CA GLN A 92 -16.22 -5.99 -2.28
C GLN A 92 -16.58 -5.93 -0.79
N LEU A 93 -17.48 -6.79 -0.34
CA LEU A 93 -17.88 -6.88 1.06
C LEU A 93 -16.73 -7.37 1.95
N CYS A 94 -16.65 -6.80 3.14
CA CYS A 94 -15.72 -7.24 4.17
C CYS A 94 -16.23 -8.53 4.80
N ASN A 95 -15.60 -9.66 4.49
CA ASN A 95 -15.96 -10.95 5.08
C ASN A 95 -15.96 -10.93 6.62
N LYS A 96 -14.93 -10.32 7.24
CA LYS A 96 -14.82 -10.24 8.71
C LYS A 96 -16.00 -9.49 9.32
N PHE A 97 -16.36 -8.35 8.72
CA PHE A 97 -17.49 -7.56 9.17
C PHE A 97 -18.82 -8.28 8.90
N SER A 98 -18.96 -8.95 7.76
CA SER A 98 -20.17 -9.69 7.42
C SER A 98 -20.43 -10.87 8.37
N VAL A 99 -19.37 -11.54 8.84
CA VAL A 99 -19.49 -12.72 9.71
C VAL A 99 -19.61 -12.33 11.18
N TRP A 100 -18.78 -11.39 11.65
CA TRP A 100 -18.67 -11.05 13.08
C TRP A 100 -19.28 -9.71 13.46
N ASN A 101 -19.81 -8.94 12.49
CA ASN A 101 -20.20 -7.53 12.66
C ASN A 101 -19.09 -6.65 13.26
N TYR A 102 -17.84 -7.11 13.17
CA TYR A 102 -16.67 -6.45 13.72
C TYR A 102 -15.50 -6.55 12.74
N CYS A 103 -14.82 -5.43 12.55
CA CYS A 103 -13.62 -5.35 11.75
C CYS A 103 -12.59 -4.49 12.49
N PRO A 104 -11.41 -5.04 12.83
CA PRO A 104 -10.38 -4.30 13.58
C PRO A 104 -9.84 -3.08 12.81
N TYR A 105 -10.06 -3.03 11.49
CA TYR A 105 -9.67 -1.89 10.66
C TYR A 105 -10.69 -0.74 10.69
N GLY A 106 -11.90 -0.96 11.22
CA GLY A 106 -12.95 0.07 11.35
C GLY A 106 -13.20 0.82 10.04
N ALA A 107 -13.29 2.16 10.13
CA ALA A 107 -13.49 3.05 8.98
C ALA A 107 -12.36 3.02 7.94
N ARG A 108 -11.17 2.51 8.32
CA ARG A 108 -10.00 2.39 7.44
C ARG A 108 -10.04 1.11 6.59
N CYS A 109 -11.04 0.24 6.77
CA CYS A 109 -11.18 -0.96 5.96
C CYS A 109 -11.35 -0.61 4.47
N GLN A 110 -10.67 -1.37 3.61
CA GLN A 110 -10.74 -1.20 2.15
C GLN A 110 -11.97 -1.88 1.53
N TYR A 111 -12.70 -2.67 2.32
CA TYR A 111 -13.87 -3.43 1.91
C TYR A 111 -15.15 -2.78 2.46
N ILE A 112 -16.29 -3.07 1.84
CA ILE A 112 -17.60 -2.54 2.24
C ILE A 112 -18.01 -3.18 3.57
N HIS A 113 -18.36 -2.37 4.56
CA HIS A 113 -19.07 -2.80 5.76
C HIS A 113 -20.56 -2.55 5.54
N GLN A 114 -21.33 -3.60 5.26
CA GLN A 114 -22.78 -3.47 5.12
C GLN A 114 -23.39 -3.48 6.51
N HIS A 115 -23.61 -2.29 7.07
CA HIS A 115 -24.39 -2.17 8.29
C HIS A 115 -25.84 -2.50 7.92
N PHE A 116 -26.36 -3.64 8.37
CA PHE A 116 -27.77 -3.99 8.18
C PHE A 116 -28.61 -3.16 9.17
N SER A 117 -28.57 -1.83 9.03
CA SER A 117 -29.52 -0.94 9.66
C SER A 117 -30.74 -0.87 8.77
N LEU A 118 -31.85 -1.46 9.21
CA LEU A 118 -33.21 -1.24 8.68
C LEU A 118 -33.70 0.22 8.86
N PHE A 119 -32.79 1.18 8.87
CA PHE A 119 -33.03 2.61 9.05
C PHE A 119 -31.88 3.39 8.40
N HIS A 120 -31.85 3.52 7.08
CA HIS A 120 -30.96 4.51 6.45
C HIS A 120 -31.47 5.09 5.12
N PHE A 121 -32.74 5.46 5.08
CA PHE A 121 -33.17 6.58 4.22
C PHE A 121 -33.42 7.88 5.01
N VAL A 122 -33.39 7.90 6.35
CA VAL A 122 -33.84 9.09 7.12
C VAL A 122 -32.80 9.74 8.04
N VAL A 123 -31.65 9.12 8.34
CA VAL A 123 -30.66 9.76 9.24
C VAL A 123 -29.24 9.70 8.69
N ALA A 124 -29.02 10.48 7.63
CA ALA A 124 -27.73 11.14 7.47
C ALA A 124 -27.57 12.21 8.57
N SER A 125 -27.51 11.81 9.84
CA SER A 125 -27.23 12.68 11.01
C SER A 125 -27.04 11.83 12.27
N SER A 126 -25.93 12.06 12.98
CA SER A 126 -25.57 11.59 14.35
C SER A 126 -25.32 10.09 14.55
N SER A 127 -24.17 9.57 14.97
CA SER A 127 -22.93 10.10 15.60
C SER A 127 -21.85 8.99 15.46
N SER A 128 -20.53 9.19 15.39
CA SER A 128 -19.63 10.17 16.02
C SER A 128 -18.36 10.22 15.14
N SER A 129 -17.81 11.35 14.73
CA SER A 129 -17.37 12.46 15.57
C SER A 129 -17.56 13.81 14.88
N LEU A 130 -18.52 14.59 15.36
CA LEU A 130 -18.46 16.05 15.28
C LEU A 130 -17.41 16.51 16.31
N SER A 131 -16.28 17.01 15.82
CA SER A 131 -15.48 18.02 16.51
C SER A 131 -14.68 18.80 15.48
N TRP A 132 -15.39 19.54 14.63
CA TRP A 132 -14.87 20.74 14.01
C TRP A 132 -15.56 21.90 14.73
N LYS A 133 -14.93 22.42 15.79
CA LYS A 133 -15.30 23.73 16.32
C LYS A 133 -14.60 24.77 15.44
N GLN A 134 -15.40 25.43 14.62
CA GLN A 134 -15.03 26.70 13.99
C GLN A 134 -15.19 27.82 15.04
N LYS A 135 -14.19 28.71 15.05
CA LYS A 135 -14.01 29.95 15.83
C LYS A 135 -13.23 29.85 17.14
#